data_AF-A0A849RDP9-F1
#
_entry.id   AF-A0A849RDP9-F1
#
_cell.length_a   1.000
_cell.length_b   1.000
_cell.length_c   1.000
_cell.angle_alpha   90.00
_cell.angle_beta   90.00
_cell.angle_gamma   90.00
#
_symmetry.space_group_name_H-M   'P 1'
#
loop_
_entity.id
_entity.type
_entity.pdbx_description
1 polymer ?
#
loop_
_entity_poly.entity_id
_entity_poly.type
_entity_poly.pdbx_seq_one_letter_code
_entity_poly.pdbx_strand_id
1 'polypeptide(L)'
;MSLLNPINKSLCLEQVCASNYEKIFRLIPELCAIEGNAVGLAENNTALHLLIIEQTAYTLTIELSHCFNKKPDELLEPAVRIRVYLDAQLAEVLSDHARPGITHMFK
;
A
#
# COMPACT_ATOMS: atom_id res chain seq x y z
N MET A 1 -25.36 9.22 -29.18
CA MET A 1 -24.59 8.37 -28.25
C MET A 1 -23.25 9.05 -28.01
N SER A 2 -22.98 9.49 -26.79
CA SER A 2 -21.73 10.18 -26.47
C SER A 2 -20.60 9.16 -26.45
N LEU A 3 -19.68 9.29 -27.41
CA LEU A 3 -18.44 8.51 -27.43
C LEU A 3 -17.51 9.09 -26.36
N LEU A 4 -17.29 8.30 -25.31
CA LEU A 4 -16.20 8.53 -24.38
C LEU A 4 -14.90 8.35 -25.17
N ASN A 5 -14.10 9.40 -25.28
CA ASN A 5 -12.73 9.30 -25.76
C ASN A 5 -11.80 9.33 -24.53
N PRO A 6 -11.58 8.20 -23.85
CA PRO A 6 -10.67 8.17 -22.73
C PRO A 6 -9.27 8.45 -23.27
N ILE A 7 -8.81 9.69 -23.12
CA ILE A 7 -7.39 10.01 -23.16
C ILE A 7 -6.73 9.00 -22.21
N ASN A 8 -5.77 8.19 -22.70
CA ASN A 8 -5.13 6.98 -22.14
C ASN A 8 -4.65 7.00 -20.65
N LYS A 9 -5.08 7.96 -19.84
CA LYS A 9 -4.80 8.12 -18.42
C LYS A 9 -5.18 6.88 -17.60
N SER A 10 -6.25 6.16 -17.94
CA SER A 10 -6.64 4.93 -17.24
C SER A 10 -5.62 3.81 -17.42
N LEU A 11 -5.10 3.62 -18.64
CA LEU A 11 -4.08 2.63 -18.93
C LEU A 11 -2.77 2.92 -18.19
N CYS A 12 -2.35 4.19 -18.15
CA CYS A 12 -1.17 4.60 -17.40
C CYS A 12 -1.32 4.32 -15.89
N LEU A 13 -2.52 4.49 -15.34
CA LEU A 13 -2.77 4.24 -13.91
C LEU A 13 -2.71 2.75 -13.58
N GLU A 14 -3.31 1.90 -14.42
CA GLU A 14 -3.27 0.44 -14.27
C GLU A 14 -1.82 -0.07 -14.28
N GLN A 15 -1.00 0.43 -15.21
CA GLN A 15 0.42 0.09 -15.29
C GLN A 15 1.20 0.50 -14.03
N VAL A 16 0.88 1.65 -13.44
CA VAL A 16 1.48 2.08 -12.17
C VAL A 16 1.05 1.15 -11.04
N CYS A 17 -0.22 0.78 -10.97
CA CYS A 17 -0.73 -0.13 -9.95
C CYS A 17 -0.13 -1.53 -10.07
N ALA A 18 0.02 -2.06 -11.28
CA ALA A 18 0.71 -3.32 -11.55
C ALA A 18 2.20 -3.24 -11.15
N SER A 19 2.88 -2.14 -11.48
CA SER A 19 4.26 -1.92 -11.07
C SER A 19 4.41 -1.85 -9.54
N ASN A 20 3.44 -1.27 -8.84
CA ASN A 20 3.45 -1.22 -7.38
C ASN A 20 3.25 -2.61 -6.76
N TYR A 21 2.39 -3.45 -7.34
CA TYR A 21 2.20 -4.83 -6.90
C TYR A 21 3.51 -5.60 -6.91
N GLU A 22 4.22 -5.58 -8.04
CA GLU A 22 5.53 -6.23 -8.19
C GLU A 22 6.56 -5.72 -7.16
N LYS A 23 6.59 -4.40 -6.92
CA LYS A 23 7.50 -3.81 -5.93
C LYS A 23 7.19 -4.27 -4.51
N ILE A 24 5.91 -4.37 -4.16
CA ILE A 24 5.48 -4.80 -2.83
C ILE A 24 5.86 -6.26 -2.58
N PHE A 25 5.60 -7.16 -3.53
CA PHE A 25 6.00 -8.57 -3.40
C PHE A 25 7.52 -8.77 -3.48
N ARG A 26 8.24 -7.88 -4.16
CA ARG A 26 9.71 -7.89 -4.09
C ARG A 26 10.24 -7.44 -2.72
N LEU A 27 9.56 -6.48 -2.08
CA LEU A 27 9.92 -6.00 -0.74
C LEU A 27 9.53 -7.00 0.35
N ILE A 28 8.38 -7.64 0.21
CA ILE A 28 7.78 -8.55 1.19
C ILE A 28 7.23 -9.78 0.44
N PRO A 29 8.08 -10.77 0.10
CA PRO A 29 7.69 -11.91 -0.72
C PRO A 29 6.56 -12.76 -0.13
N GLU A 30 6.53 -12.88 1.20
CA GLU A 30 5.56 -13.69 1.94
C GLU A 30 4.43 -12.84 2.54
N LEU A 31 4.09 -11.72 1.89
CA LEU A 31 3.10 -10.76 2.39
C LEU A 31 1.77 -11.42 2.79
N CYS A 32 1.29 -12.39 2.00
CA CYS A 32 0.03 -13.08 2.26
C CYS A 32 0.07 -14.03 3.47
N ALA A 33 1.26 -14.42 3.93
CA ALA A 33 1.45 -15.29 5.09
C ALA A 33 1.56 -14.51 6.42
N ILE A 34 1.67 -13.18 6.35
CA ILE A 34 1.76 -12.33 7.53
C ILE A 34 0.36 -12.14 8.13
N GLU A 35 0.22 -12.47 9.41
CA GLU A 35 -1.00 -12.23 10.18
C GLU A 35 -0.80 -11.07 11.16
N GLY A 36 -1.65 -10.05 11.08
CA GLY A 36 -1.65 -8.92 12.01
C GLY A 36 -0.54 -7.90 11.75
N ASN A 37 0.68 -8.12 12.22
CA ASN A 37 1.78 -7.17 12.06
C ASN A 37 3.13 -7.85 11.83
N ALA A 38 4.05 -7.12 11.21
CA ALA A 38 5.42 -7.55 11.01
C ALA A 38 6.40 -6.37 11.06
N VAL A 39 7.66 -6.66 11.36
CA VAL A 39 8.74 -5.66 11.34
C VAL A 39 9.89 -6.20 10.51
N GLY A 40 10.22 -5.49 9.43
CA GLY A 40 11.42 -5.72 8.64
C GLY A 40 12.56 -4.83 9.13
N LEU A 41 13.75 -5.39 9.29
CA LEU A 41 14.96 -4.63 9.66
C LEU A 41 15.92 -4.58 8.47
N ALA A 42 16.28 -3.37 8.05
CA ALA A 42 17.34 -3.15 7.07
C ALA A 42 18.71 -3.07 7.77
N GLU A 43 19.79 -3.30 7.02
CA GLU A 43 21.18 -3.29 7.52
C GLU A 43 21.58 -1.97 8.21
N ASN A 44 20.91 -0.87 7.89
CA ASN A 44 21.12 0.46 8.46
C ASN A 44 20.29 0.73 9.74
N ASN A 45 19.72 -0.30 10.36
CA ASN A 45 18.79 -0.20 11.51
C ASN A 45 17.50 0.58 11.22
N THR A 46 17.12 0.81 9.96
CA THR A 46 15.78 1.32 9.64
C THR A 46 14.77 0.18 9.76
N ALA A 47 13.78 0.35 10.63
CA ALA A 47 12.66 -0.57 10.75
C ALA A 47 11.53 -0.18 9.78
N LEU A 48 11.01 -1.16 9.06
CA LEU A 48 9.77 -1.09 8.30
C LEU A 48 8.70 -1.85 9.09
N HIS A 49 7.73 -1.13 9.63
CA HIS A 49 6.57 -1.68 10.29
C HIS A 49 5.47 -1.91 9.26
N LEU A 50 4.91 -3.12 9.29
CA LEU A 50 3.76 -3.51 8.49
C LEU A 50 2.62 -3.87 9.42
N LEU A 51 1.42 -3.37 9.09
CA LEU A 51 0.17 -3.72 9.75
C LEU A 51 -0.84 -4.16 8.70
N ILE A 52 -1.47 -5.30 8.91
CA ILE A 52 -2.61 -5.76 8.12
C ILE A 52 -3.88 -5.12 8.70
N ILE A 53 -4.50 -4.23 7.91
CA ILE A 53 -5.77 -3.57 8.28
C ILE A 53 -6.95 -4.48 7.95
N GLU A 54 -6.92 -5.11 6.78
CA GLU A 54 -7.99 -5.97 6.29
C GLU A 54 -7.40 -7.08 5.42
N GLN A 55 -7.90 -8.30 5.58
CA GLN A 55 -7.51 -9.45 4.78
C GLN A 55 -8.74 -10.25 4.38
N THR A 56 -8.95 -10.38 3.08
CA THR A 56 -9.98 -11.21 2.46
C THR A 56 -9.33 -12.19 1.48
N ALA A 57 -10.11 -13.06 0.85
CA ALA A 57 -9.59 -14.07 -0.07
C ALA A 57 -8.78 -13.49 -1.25
N TYR A 58 -9.13 -12.29 -1.72
CA TYR A 58 -8.52 -11.68 -2.92
C TYR A 58 -8.03 -10.25 -2.69
N THR A 59 -8.26 -9.66 -1.52
CA THR A 59 -7.90 -8.27 -1.25
C THR A 59 -7.25 -8.15 0.12
N LEU A 60 -6.11 -7.46 0.15
CA LEU A 60 -5.35 -7.15 1.36
C LEU A 60 -5.22 -5.64 1.47
N THR A 61 -5.52 -5.07 2.64
CA THR A 61 -5.23 -3.68 2.94
C THR A 61 -4.14 -3.65 4.01
N ILE A 62 -3.02 -3.01 3.69
CA ILE A 62 -1.85 -2.91 4.57
C ILE A 62 -1.52 -1.44 4.86
N GLU A 63 -0.91 -1.22 6.02
CA GLU A 63 -0.23 0.01 6.37
C GLU A 63 1.27 -0.26 6.47
N LEU A 64 2.06 0.54 5.76
CA LEU A 64 3.52 0.53 5.87
C LEU A 64 3.95 1.82 6.55
N SER A 65 4.76 1.67 7.60
CA SER A 65 5.31 2.79 8.36
C SER A 65 6.79 2.59 8.63
N HIS A 66 7.55 3.67 8.74
CA HIS A 66 8.93 3.62 9.20
C HIS A 66 9.06 4.13 10.63
N CYS A 67 9.98 3.54 11.38
CA CYS A 67 10.46 4.12 12.63
C CYS A 67 11.90 4.60 12.39
N PHE A 68 12.08 5.92 12.31
CA PHE A 68 13.38 6.53 12.00
C PHE A 68 14.27 6.76 13.22
N ASN A 69 13.73 6.70 14.45
CA ASN A 69 14.49 7.00 15.67
C ASN A 69 14.41 5.90 16.73
N LYS A 70 15.51 5.73 17.46
CA LYS A 70 15.69 4.71 18.52
C LYS A 70 14.95 5.00 19.84
N LYS A 71 14.00 5.95 19.86
CA LYS A 71 13.23 6.28 21.06
C LYS A 71 11.84 5.64 21.01
N PRO A 72 11.36 5.03 22.11
CA PRO A 72 10.15 4.20 22.12
C PRO A 72 8.83 4.97 21.93
N ASP A 73 8.86 6.29 21.85
CA ASP A 73 7.66 7.15 21.83
C ASP A 73 7.53 7.99 20.54
N GLU A 74 8.33 7.70 19.51
CA GLU A 74 8.44 8.57 18.33
C GLU A 74 7.72 7.98 17.10
N LEU A 75 6.59 8.63 16.79
CA LEU A 75 5.87 8.76 15.51
C LEU A 75 6.23 7.75 14.40
N LEU A 76 5.34 6.79 14.18
CA LEU A 76 5.29 5.95 12.97
C LEU A 76 4.93 6.84 11.77
N GLU A 77 5.94 7.45 11.15
CA GLU A 77 5.75 8.30 9.97
C GLU A 77 6.88 8.07 8.95
N PRO A 78 6.59 8.01 7.64
CA PRO A 78 5.27 8.15 7.02
C PRO A 78 4.48 6.83 7.05
N ALA A 79 3.19 6.90 7.36
CA ALA A 79 2.25 5.80 7.18
C ALA A 79 1.63 5.89 5.77
N VAL A 80 1.79 4.83 4.98
CA VAL A 80 1.13 4.69 3.67
C VAL A 80 0.18 3.52 3.74
N ARG A 81 -1.08 3.74 3.35
CA ARG A 81 -2.08 2.68 3.23
C ARG A 81 -2.18 2.22 1.80
N ILE A 82 -2.06 0.92 1.61
CA ILE A 82 -2.02 0.29 0.29
C ILE A 82 -3.05 -0.81 0.28
N ARG A 83 -3.88 -0.83 -0.77
CA ARG A 83 -4.74 -1.97 -1.07
C ARG A 83 -4.14 -2.78 -2.20
N VAL A 84 -4.05 -4.08 -1.97
CA VAL A 84 -3.48 -5.06 -2.87
C VAL A 84 -4.61 -5.98 -3.33
N TYR A 85 -4.80 -6.05 -4.63
CA TYR A 85 -5.73 -6.96 -5.31
C TYR A 85 -4.93 -8.15 -5.83
N LEU A 86 -5.08 -9.31 -5.18
CA LEU A 86 -4.26 -10.51 -5.42
C LEU A 86 -4.60 -11.19 -6.75
N ASP A 87 -5.87 -11.17 -7.13
CA ASP A 87 -6.39 -11.73 -8.37
C ASP A 87 -6.01 -10.87 -9.59
N ALA A 88 -6.11 -9.55 -9.46
CA ALA A 88 -5.78 -8.60 -10.51
C ALA A 88 -4.28 -8.27 -10.58
N GLN A 89 -3.49 -8.64 -9.58
CA GLN A 89 -2.07 -8.28 -9.44
C GLN A 89 -1.84 -6.76 -9.50
N LEU A 90 -2.68 -6.01 -8.78
CA LEU A 90 -2.64 -4.55 -8.71
C LEU A 90 -2.48 -4.09 -7.27
N ALA A 91 -1.71 -3.02 -7.07
CA ALA A 91 -1.62 -2.34 -5.77
C ALA A 91 -1.86 -0.83 -5.91
N GLU A 92 -2.86 -0.34 -5.19
CA GLU A 92 -3.23 1.08 -5.14
C GLU A 92 -2.89 1.70 -3.79
N VAL A 93 -2.46 2.96 -3.79
CA VAL A 93 -2.25 3.73 -2.57
C VAL A 93 -3.56 4.44 -2.21
N LEU A 94 -4.11 4.12 -1.04
CA LEU A 94 -5.36 4.70 -0.53
C LEU A 94 -5.14 6.05 0.15
N SER A 95 -4.02 6.18 0.87
CA SER A 95 -3.63 7.41 1.56
C SER A 95 -2.13 7.43 1.83
N ASP A 96 -1.55 8.62 1.77
CA ASP A 96 -0.24 8.92 2.34
C ASP A 96 -0.40 9.80 3.58
N HIS A 97 0.63 9.87 4.42
CA HIS A 97 0.65 10.73 5.61
C HIS A 97 0.32 12.21 5.32
N ALA A 98 0.50 12.69 4.08
CA ALA A 98 0.26 14.08 3.70
C ALA A 98 -1.18 14.38 3.24
N ARG A 99 -2.02 13.36 3.02
CA ARG A 99 -3.36 13.52 2.45
C ARG A 99 -4.38 12.68 3.23
N PRO A 100 -5.40 13.31 3.85
CA PRO A 100 -6.47 12.56 4.49
C PRO A 100 -7.12 11.61 3.48
N GLY A 101 -7.38 10.37 3.91
CA GLY A 101 -7.90 9.32 3.04
C GLY A 101 -9.13 9.78 2.26
N ILE A 102 -9.19 9.43 0.98
CA ILE A 102 -10.25 9.83 0.05
C ILE A 102 -11.57 9.22 0.55
N THR A 103 -12.26 9.97 1.41
CA THR A 103 -13.57 9.60 1.94
C THR A 103 -14.60 9.89 0.86
N HIS A 104 -15.28 8.84 0.42
CA HIS A 104 -16.37 8.86 -0.57
C HIS A 104 -17.19 10.16 -0.61
N MET A 105 -17.15 10.86 -1.74
CA MET A 105 -18.15 11.88 -2.08
C MET A 105 -18.45 11.86 -3.58
N PHE A 106 -19.27 10.92 -4.03
CA PHE A 106 -20.21 11.18 -5.13
C PHE A 106 -21.49 10.39 -4.84
N LYS A 107 -22.57 11.13 -4.55
CA LYS A 107 -23.95 10.67 -4.44
C LYS A 107 -24.68 11.05 -5.73
#